data_AF-A0A101SSK8-F1
#
_entry.id   AF-A0A101SSK8-F1
#
_cell.length_a   1.000
_cell.length_b   1.000
_cell.length_c   1.000
_cell.angle_alpha   90.00
_cell.angle_beta   90.00
_cell.angle_gamma   90.00
#
_symmetry.space_group_name_H-M   'P 1'
#
loop_
_entity.id
_entity.type
_entity.pdbx_description
1 polymer ?
#
loop_
_entity_poly.entity_id
_entity_poly.type
_entity_poly.pdbx_seq_one_letter_code
_entity_poly.pdbx_strand_id
1 'polypeptide(L)'
;MAHTFEELVQKQRAADAAHTTVEDLRDAYGPPAERGMRGAQSGTYETALRAWRDLARDAQAALAEYAKQTGRSRSEIEAEVQRAASRPEHA
;
A
#
# COMPACT_ATOMS: atom_id res chain seq x y z
N MET A 1 3.31 9.12 -18.52
CA MET A 1 3.68 10.37 -17.81
C MET A 1 4.87 10.05 -16.91
N ALA A 2 5.78 10.98 -16.70
CA ALA A 2 6.86 10.78 -15.72
C ALA A 2 6.25 10.84 -14.32
N HIS A 3 6.51 9.83 -13.49
CA HIS A 3 6.07 9.88 -12.10
C HIS A 3 6.88 10.92 -11.34
N THR A 4 6.27 11.59 -10.35
CA THR A 4 7.00 12.48 -9.44
C THR A 4 7.29 11.78 -8.13
N PHE A 5 8.30 12.23 -7.39
CA PHE A 5 8.57 11.70 -6.05
C PHE A 5 7.35 11.85 -5.12
N GLU A 6 6.66 13.00 -5.19
CA GLU A 6 5.44 13.24 -4.41
C GLU A 6 4.31 12.26 -4.78
N GLU A 7 4.13 11.97 -6.07
CA GLU A 7 3.15 10.96 -6.51
C GLU A 7 3.47 9.57 -5.93
N LEU A 8 4.75 9.18 -5.88
CA LEU A 8 5.18 7.92 -5.26
C LEU A 8 4.85 7.89 -3.77
N VAL A 9 5.07 9.00 -3.05
CA VAL A 9 4.71 9.13 -1.64
C VAL A 9 3.22 8.97 -1.43
N GLN A 10 2.39 9.62 -2.27
CA GLN A 10 0.94 9.51 -2.15
C GLN A 10 0.43 8.10 -2.47
N LYS A 11 1.00 7.43 -3.48
CA LYS A 11 0.69 6.03 -3.79
C LYS A 11 1.07 5.10 -2.64
N GLN A 12 2.24 5.31 -2.03
CA GLN A 12 2.67 4.53 -0.87
C GLN A 12 1.74 4.76 0.33
N ARG A 13 1.37 6.00 0.63
CA ARG A 13 0.40 6.32 1.71
C ARG A 13 -0.95 5.65 1.48
N ALA A 14 -1.44 5.63 0.24
CA ALA A 14 -2.69 4.95 -0.09
C ALA A 14 -2.58 3.43 0.12
N ALA A 15 -1.46 2.83 -0.29
CA ALA A 15 -1.19 1.41 -0.04
C ALA A 15 -1.08 1.10 1.46
N ASP A 16 -0.37 1.93 2.24
CA ASP A 16 -0.21 1.78 3.68
C ASP A 16 -1.56 1.89 4.40
N ALA A 17 -2.39 2.88 4.07
CA ALA A 17 -3.72 3.05 4.64
C ALA A 17 -4.66 1.88 4.32
N ALA A 18 -4.60 1.37 3.07
CA ALA A 18 -5.35 0.18 2.69
C ALA A 18 -4.86 -1.07 3.43
N HIS A 19 -3.55 -1.18 3.68
CA HIS A 19 -2.97 -2.26 4.47
C HIS A 19 -3.46 -2.23 5.92
N THR A 20 -3.44 -1.05 6.56
CA THR A 20 -3.99 -0.87 7.92
C THR A 20 -5.46 -1.30 7.98
N THR A 21 -6.26 -0.97 6.96
CA THR A 21 -7.66 -1.42 6.89
C THR A 21 -7.77 -2.96 6.84
N VAL A 22 -6.89 -3.62 6.10
CA VAL A 22 -6.84 -5.10 6.05
C VAL A 22 -6.45 -5.70 7.39
N GLU A 23 -5.48 -5.10 8.09
CA GLU A 23 -5.06 -5.49 9.44
C GLU A 23 -6.20 -5.31 10.45
N ASP A 24 -6.88 -4.16 10.44
CA ASP A 24 -8.03 -3.88 11.31
C ASP A 24 -9.17 -4.89 11.08
N LEU A 25 -9.47 -5.24 9.82
CA LEU A 25 -10.48 -6.25 9.50
C LEU A 25 -10.07 -7.65 9.96
N ARG A 26 -8.78 -7.97 9.87
CA ARG A 26 -8.23 -9.24 10.37
C ARG A 26 -8.34 -9.33 11.89
N ASP A 27 -8.03 -8.25 12.59
CA ASP A 27 -8.13 -8.18 14.05
C ASP A 27 -9.60 -8.21 14.52
N ALA A 28 -10.50 -7.55 13.79
CA ALA A 28 -11.94 -7.51 14.11
C ALA A 28 -12.66 -8.84 13.86
N TYR A 29 -12.31 -9.57 12.79
CA TYR A 29 -13.02 -10.79 12.40
C TYR A 29 -12.30 -12.09 12.79
N GLY A 30 -11.05 -11.99 13.27
CA GLY A 30 -10.18 -13.11 13.59
C GLY A 30 -9.44 -13.67 12.38
N PRO A 31 -8.43 -14.54 12.59
CA PRO A 31 -7.60 -15.06 11.52
C PRO A 31 -8.45 -15.81 10.46
N PRO A 32 -8.27 -15.54 9.15
CA PRO A 32 -9.03 -16.22 8.10
C PRO A 32 -8.94 -17.75 8.17
N ALA A 33 -7.81 -18.28 8.65
CA ALA A 33 -7.55 -19.71 8.78
C ALA A 33 -8.29 -20.39 9.95
N GLU A 34 -8.81 -19.63 10.92
CA GLU A 34 -9.38 -20.18 12.16
C GLU A 34 -10.91 -20.35 12.14
N ARG A 35 -11.56 -20.28 10.95
CA ARG A 35 -13.03 -20.39 10.76
C ARG A 35 -13.84 -19.29 11.47
N GLY A 36 -13.28 -18.09 11.66
CA GLY A 36 -13.97 -16.96 12.32
C GLY A 36 -14.88 -16.13 11.40
N MET A 37 -14.46 -15.89 10.16
CA MET A 37 -15.18 -15.00 9.24
C MET A 37 -16.44 -15.66 8.66
N ARG A 38 -17.60 -15.04 8.90
CA ARG A 38 -18.90 -15.48 8.35
C ARG A 38 -19.21 -14.72 7.07
N GLY A 39 -19.48 -15.42 5.97
CA GLY A 39 -20.12 -14.90 4.75
C GLY A 39 -19.70 -13.48 4.34
N ALA A 40 -20.55 -12.48 4.63
CA ALA A 40 -20.30 -11.07 4.32
C ALA A 40 -18.95 -10.53 4.87
N GLN A 41 -18.48 -10.99 6.03
CA GLN A 41 -17.20 -10.59 6.62
C GLN A 41 -16.01 -11.06 5.78
N SER A 42 -16.08 -12.29 5.25
CA SER A 42 -15.07 -12.80 4.31
C SER A 42 -15.05 -11.96 3.03
N GLY A 43 -16.24 -11.60 2.50
CA GLY A 43 -16.36 -10.75 1.32
C GLY A 43 -15.80 -9.33 1.51
N THR A 44 -16.06 -8.71 2.65
CA THR A 44 -15.49 -7.40 3.02
C THR A 44 -13.96 -7.47 3.13
N TYR A 45 -13.44 -8.48 3.84
CA TYR A 45 -11.99 -8.69 3.98
C TYR A 45 -11.31 -8.93 2.63
N GLU A 46 -11.88 -9.80 1.79
CA GLU A 46 -11.33 -10.10 0.46
C GLU A 46 -11.34 -8.87 -0.47
N THR A 47 -12.36 -8.02 -0.35
CA THR A 47 -12.45 -6.77 -1.11
C THR A 47 -11.36 -5.78 -0.67
N ALA A 48 -11.19 -5.58 0.65
CA ALA A 48 -10.12 -4.74 1.19
C ALA A 48 -8.73 -5.28 0.81
N LEU A 49 -8.53 -6.59 0.91
CA LEU A 49 -7.28 -7.26 0.53
C LEU A 49 -6.97 -7.06 -0.95
N ARG A 50 -7.98 -7.19 -1.82
CA ARG A 50 -7.81 -6.93 -3.26
C ARG A 50 -7.44 -5.46 -3.52
N ALA A 51 -8.16 -4.52 -2.91
CA ALA A 51 -7.89 -3.10 -3.06
C ALA A 51 -6.46 -2.73 -2.63
N TRP A 52 -6.00 -3.23 -1.48
CA TRP A 52 -4.62 -3.07 -1.02
C TRP A 52 -3.62 -3.63 -2.04
N ARG A 53 -3.83 -4.85 -2.54
CA ARG A 53 -2.92 -5.48 -3.52
C ARG A 53 -2.85 -4.69 -4.82
N ASP A 54 -3.95 -4.09 -5.26
CA ASP A 54 -3.98 -3.28 -6.48
C ASP A 54 -3.20 -1.98 -6.28
N LEU A 55 -3.40 -1.29 -5.16
CA LEU A 55 -2.63 -0.09 -4.78
C LEU A 55 -1.13 -0.38 -4.62
N ALA A 56 -0.78 -1.48 -3.94
CA ALA A 56 0.62 -1.88 -3.76
C ALA A 56 1.31 -2.18 -5.09
N ARG A 57 0.61 -2.83 -6.04
CA ARG A 57 1.15 -3.08 -7.38
C ARG A 57 1.36 -1.78 -8.16
N ASP A 58 0.41 -0.85 -8.07
CA ASP A 58 0.52 0.45 -8.72
C ASP A 58 1.70 1.28 -8.18
N ALA A 59 1.87 1.33 -6.84
CA ALA A 59 3.02 1.98 -6.21
C ALA A 59 4.35 1.38 -6.68
N GLN A 60 4.43 0.04 -6.72
CA GLN A 60 5.64 -0.68 -7.15
C GLN A 60 5.94 -0.49 -8.65
N ALA A 61 4.91 -0.39 -9.49
CA ALA A 61 5.08 -0.06 -10.91
C ALA A 61 5.60 1.37 -11.10
N ALA A 62 5.02 2.34 -10.38
CA ALA A 62 5.44 3.73 -10.42
C ALA A 62 6.89 3.92 -9.92
N LEU A 63 7.27 3.24 -8.82
CA LEU A 63 8.65 3.23 -8.31
C LEU A 63 9.64 2.70 -9.34
N ALA A 64 9.32 1.58 -9.98
CA ALA A 64 10.17 0.97 -10.99
C ALA A 64 10.38 1.90 -12.18
N GLU A 65 9.33 2.60 -12.60
CA GLU A 65 9.40 3.53 -13.73
C GLU A 65 10.16 4.82 -13.35
N TYR A 66 9.92 5.39 -12.16
CA TYR A 66 10.67 6.54 -11.65
C TYR A 66 12.16 6.24 -11.49
N ALA A 67 12.52 5.05 -10.99
CA ALA A 67 13.91 4.62 -10.86
C ALA A 67 14.62 4.56 -12.22
N LYS A 68 13.95 4.00 -13.24
CA LYS A 68 14.48 3.99 -14.62
C LYS A 68 14.69 5.39 -15.17
N GLN A 69 13.71 6.29 -14.97
CA GLN A 69 13.75 7.66 -15.48
C GLN A 69 14.85 8.50 -14.81
N THR A 70 15.07 8.30 -13.52
CA THR A 70 16.08 9.04 -12.75
C THR A 70 17.47 8.39 -12.78
N GLY A 71 17.59 7.16 -13.28
CA GLY A 71 18.82 6.37 -13.24
C GLY A 71 19.26 5.96 -11.83
N ARG A 72 18.39 6.11 -10.82
CA ARG A 72 18.67 5.81 -9.42
C ARG A 72 18.29 4.37 -9.08
N SER A 73 18.86 3.85 -7.99
CA SER A 73 18.48 2.55 -7.45
C SER A 73 17.03 2.53 -7.00
N ARG A 74 16.26 1.51 -7.42
CA ARG A 74 14.87 1.31 -6.97
C ARG A 74 14.78 1.20 -5.45
N SER A 75 15.69 0.45 -4.83
CA SER A 75 15.67 0.23 -3.37
C SER A 75 15.99 1.51 -2.58
N GLU A 76 16.81 2.40 -3.14
CA GLU A 76 17.11 3.70 -2.53
C GLU A 76 15.87 4.61 -2.56
N ILE A 77 15.21 4.70 -3.71
CA ILE A 77 13.98 5.47 -3.88
C ILE A 77 12.87 4.90 -3.00
N GLU A 78 12.69 3.58 -2.97
CA GLU A 78 11.68 2.91 -2.14
C GLU A 78 11.88 3.25 -0.66
N ALA A 79 13.12 3.23 -0.17
CA ALA A 79 13.43 3.62 1.22
C ALA A 79 13.16 5.12 1.48
N GLU A 80 13.41 6.01 0.51
CA GLU A 80 13.08 7.43 0.61
C GLU A 80 11.57 7.67 0.64
N VAL A 81 10.83 7.02 -0.26
CA VAL A 81 9.38 7.09 -0.35
C VAL A 81 8.75 6.56 0.93
N GLN A 82 9.20 5.42 1.45
CA GLN A 82 8.70 4.88 2.72
C GLN A 82 8.95 5.86 3.88
N ARG A 83 10.15 6.44 3.98
CA ARG A 83 10.45 7.45 5.01
C ARG A 83 9.57 8.68 4.89
N ALA A 84 9.27 9.14 3.68
CA ALA A 84 8.42 10.31 3.45
C ALA A 84 6.93 9.99 3.70
N ALA A 85 6.47 8.80 3.32
CA ALA A 85 5.11 8.33 3.55
C ALA A 85 4.79 8.25 5.05
N SER A 86 5.74 7.78 5.87
CA SER A 86 5.59 7.67 7.33
C SER A 86 5.72 8.99 8.10
N ARG A 87 6.08 10.11 7.46
CA ARG A 87 6.10 11.42 8.13
C ARG A 87 4.67 11.98 8.18
N PRO A 88 4.20 12.45 9.35
CA PRO A 88 2.97 13.22 9.41
C PRO A 88 3.15 14.46 8.53
N GLU A 89 2.15 14.74 7.69
CA GLU A 89 2.09 15.99 6.93
C GLU A 89 2.04 17.11 7.98
N HIS A 90 3.16 17.83 8.15
CA HIS A 90 3.21 18.94 9.09
C HIS A 90 2.16 19.97 8.67
N ALA A 91 1.12 20.12 9.51
CA ALA A 91 0.12 21.19 9.44
C ALA A 91 0.73 22.53 9.88
#